data_AF-A0A7C7D5P6-F1
#
_entry.id   AF-A0A7C7D5P6-F1
#
_cell.length_a   1.000
_cell.length_b   1.000
_cell.length_c   1.000
_cell.angle_alpha   90.00
_cell.angle_beta   90.00
_cell.angle_gamma   90.00
#
_symmetry.space_group_name_H-M   'P 1'
#
loop_
_entity.id
_entity.type
_entity.pdbx_description
1 polymer ?
#
loop_
_entity_poly.entity_id
_entity_poly.type
_entity_poly.pdbx_seq_one_letter_code
_entity_poly.pdbx_strand_id
1 'polypeptide(L)'
;MRMYNIIEKKRDGYELTYEEINSFIEGVCKGTIPDYQISALLMAAFIRGMNARETADLTRIMADSGEKMDLSSIRGIKVDKHSTGGVGDKTT
;
A
#
# COMPACT_ATOMS: atom_id res chain seq x y z
N MET A 1 17.42 -3.55 4.64
CA MET A 1 17.74 -3.62 3.20
C MET A 1 17.72 -2.21 2.62
N ARG A 2 18.53 -1.87 1.62
CA ARG A 2 18.48 -0.51 1.00
C ARG A 2 17.35 -0.44 -0.04
N MET A 3 16.74 0.73 -0.21
CA MET A 3 15.59 0.92 -1.10
C MET A 3 15.84 0.49 -2.55
N TYR A 4 17.04 0.75 -3.10
CA TYR A 4 17.36 0.34 -4.47
C TYR A 4 17.35 -1.18 -4.67
N ASN A 5 17.69 -1.99 -3.65
CA ASN A 5 17.59 -3.44 -3.74
C ASN A 5 16.12 -3.90 -3.86
N ILE A 6 15.19 -3.22 -3.18
CA ILE A 6 13.75 -3.51 -3.24
C ILE A 6 13.21 -3.19 -4.64
N ILE A 7 13.63 -2.05 -5.21
CA ILE A 7 13.28 -1.65 -6.58
C ILE A 7 13.81 -2.67 -7.59
N GLU A 8 15.09 -3.05 -7.51
CA GLU A 8 15.69 -4.05 -8.41
C GLU A 8 14.96 -5.39 -8.32
N LYS A 9 14.69 -5.86 -7.11
CA LYS A 9 13.98 -7.12 -6.87
C LYS A 9 12.60 -7.12 -7.53
N LYS A 10 11.80 -6.07 -7.33
CA LYS A 10 10.48 -5.96 -7.95
C LYS A 10 10.58 -5.78 -9.47
N ARG A 11 11.51 -4.96 -9.97
CA ARG A 11 11.78 -4.77 -11.41
C ARG A 11 12.07 -6.11 -12.11
N ASP A 12 12.82 -6.97 -11.44
CA ASP A 12 13.23 -8.28 -11.95
C ASP A 12 12.12 -9.35 -11.82
N GLY A 13 10.97 -8.97 -11.27
CA GLY A 13 9.77 -9.82 -11.19
C GLY A 13 9.71 -10.71 -9.95
N TYR A 14 10.59 -10.50 -8.98
CA TYR A 14 10.55 -11.25 -7.74
C TYR A 14 9.54 -10.65 -6.76
N GLU A 15 9.07 -11.50 -5.86
CA GLU A 15 8.13 -11.14 -4.81
C GLU A 15 8.86 -10.43 -3.66
N LEU A 16 8.29 -9.34 -3.17
CA LEU A 16 8.78 -8.64 -1.99
C LEU A 16 8.35 -9.37 -0.72
N THR A 17 9.19 -9.37 0.31
CA THR A 17 8.82 -9.90 1.63
C THR A 17 7.99 -8.89 2.40
N TYR A 18 7.32 -9.34 3.47
CA TYR A 18 6.61 -8.47 4.39
C TYR A 18 7.51 -7.35 4.93
N GLU A 19 8.74 -7.68 5.34
CA GLU A 19 9.71 -6.73 5.90
C GLU A 19 10.16 -5.70 4.88
N GLU A 20 10.32 -6.09 3.61
CA GLU A 20 10.66 -5.18 2.52
C GLU A 20 9.53 -4.18 2.30
N ILE A 21 8.27 -4.65 2.21
CA ILE A 21 7.08 -3.78 2.07
C ILE A 21 6.94 -2.86 3.30
N ASN A 22 7.11 -3.40 4.51
CA ASN A 22 7.03 -2.62 5.74
C ASN A 22 8.10 -1.52 5.79
N SER A 23 9.35 -1.86 5.46
CA SER A 23 10.43 -0.88 5.42
C SER A 23 10.20 0.22 4.37
N PHE A 24 9.59 -0.13 3.23
CA PHE A 24 9.19 0.83 2.21
C PHE A 24 8.12 1.78 2.74
N ILE A 25 7.00 1.28 3.26
CA ILE A 25 5.92 2.13 3.77
C ILE A 25 6.37 2.99 4.94
N GLU A 26 7.12 2.44 5.90
CA GLU A 26 7.68 3.24 6.99
C GLU A 26 8.57 4.38 6.46
N GLY A 27 9.41 4.09 5.46
CA GLY A 27 10.29 5.08 4.87
C GLY A 27 9.54 6.18 4.11
N VAL A 28 8.44 5.83 3.44
CA VAL A 28 7.51 6.79 2.81
C VAL A 28 6.86 7.68 3.88
N CYS A 29 6.27 7.09 4.92
CA CYS A 29 5.58 7.85 5.97
C CYS A 29 6.54 8.76 6.76
N LYS A 30 7.80 8.34 6.96
CA LYS A 30 8.84 9.14 7.65
C LYS A 30 9.52 10.17 6.74
N GLY A 31 9.20 10.19 5.44
CA GLY A 31 9.85 11.07 4.46
C GLY A 31 11.34 10.77 4.23
N THR A 32 11.81 9.56 4.56
CA THR A 32 13.21 9.16 4.41
C THR A 32 13.51 8.54 3.06
N ILE A 33 12.48 8.14 2.31
CA ILE A 33 12.58 7.67 0.92
C ILE A 33 12.17 8.83 0.01
N PRO A 34 13.05 9.28 -0.91
CA PRO A 34 12.72 10.36 -1.82
C PRO A 34 11.74 9.90 -2.90
N ASP A 35 10.90 10.83 -3.38
CA ASP A 35 9.81 10.57 -4.34
C ASP A 35 10.25 9.82 -5.59
N TYR A 36 11.48 10.04 -6.08
CA TYR A 36 12.00 9.36 -7.26
C TYR A 36 12.24 7.85 -7.05
N GLN A 37 12.46 7.40 -5.81
CA GLN A 37 12.54 5.97 -5.48
C GLN A 37 11.14 5.38 -5.28
N ILE A 38 10.22 6.16 -4.73
CA ILE A 38 8.81 5.76 -4.60
C ILE A 38 8.23 5.51 -6.00
N SER A 39 8.38 6.47 -6.91
CA SER A 39 7.86 6.35 -8.28
C SER A 39 8.50 5.20 -9.06
N ALA A 40 9.80 4.94 -8.85
CA ALA A 40 10.48 3.80 -9.46
C ALA A 40 9.90 2.45 -8.98
N LEU A 41 9.65 2.28 -7.68
CA LEU A 41 9.03 1.06 -7.17
C LEU A 41 7.58 0.90 -7.67
N LEU A 42 6.81 1.99 -7.68
CA LEU A 42 5.43 1.98 -8.19
C LEU A 42 5.37 1.58 -9.66
N MET A 43 6.28 2.09 -10.50
CA MET A 43 6.36 1.70 -11.91
C MET A 43 6.78 0.22 -12.06
N ALA A 44 7.72 -0.26 -11.26
CA ALA A 44 8.10 -1.67 -11.26
C ALA A 44 6.92 -2.58 -10.88
N ALA A 45 6.16 -2.21 -9.85
CA ALA A 45 4.95 -2.92 -9.42
C ALA A 45 3.82 -2.84 -10.47
N PHE A 46 3.68 -1.71 -11.18
CA PHE A 46 2.73 -1.57 -12.28
C PHE A 46 3.03 -2.56 -13.42
N ILE A 47 4.30 -2.72 -13.79
CA ILE A 47 4.73 -3.60 -14.89
C ILE A 47 4.72 -5.08 -14.48
N ARG A 48 5.15 -5.40 -13.26
CA ARG A 48 5.34 -6.79 -12.80
C ARG A 48 4.19 -7.33 -11.97
N GLY A 49 3.32 -6.46 -11.48
CA GLY A 49 2.28 -6.80 -10.52
C GLY A 49 2.80 -7.05 -9.11
N MET A 50 1.84 -7.29 -8.23
CA MET A 50 2.03 -7.81 -6.88
C MET A 50 1.09 -9.00 -6.72
N ASN A 51 1.55 -10.08 -6.10
CA ASN A 51 0.69 -11.21 -5.81
C ASN A 51 -0.32 -10.88 -4.70
N ALA A 52 -1.24 -11.81 -4.40
CA ALA A 52 -2.28 -11.59 -3.40
C ALA A 52 -1.74 -11.30 -2.00
N ARG A 53 -0.64 -11.96 -1.60
CA ARG A 53 -0.01 -11.76 -0.29
C ARG A 53 0.66 -10.40 -0.21
N GLU A 54 1.46 -10.03 -1.21
CA GLU A 54 2.08 -8.71 -1.31
C GLU A 54 1.02 -7.59 -1.27
N THR A 55 -0.09 -7.77 -1.98
CA THR A 55 -1.20 -6.79 -2.01
C THR A 55 -1.88 -6.67 -0.64
N ALA A 56 -2.11 -7.79 0.04
CA ALA A 56 -2.69 -7.81 1.39
C ALA A 56 -1.75 -7.17 2.41
N ASP A 57 -0.45 -7.49 2.35
CA ASP A 57 0.59 -6.92 3.21
C ASP A 57 0.67 -5.40 3.02
N LEU A 58 0.77 -4.94 1.77
CA LEU A 58 0.78 -3.51 1.43
C LEU A 58 -0.44 -2.79 2.03
N THR A 59 -1.64 -3.36 1.82
CA THR A 59 -2.89 -2.79 2.32
C THR A 59 -2.89 -2.72 3.85
N ARG A 60 -2.47 -3.79 4.52
CA ARG A 60 -2.49 -3.85 5.98
C ARG A 60 -1.48 -2.89 6.60
N ILE A 61 -0.26 -2.86 6.07
CA ILE A 61 0.80 -1.98 6.56
C ILE A 61 0.40 -0.52 6.39
N MET A 62 -0.19 -0.14 5.24
CA MET A 62 -0.71 1.22 5.03
C MET A 62 -1.88 1.54 5.97
N ALA A 63 -2.81 0.61 6.21
CA ALA A 63 -3.90 0.81 7.16
C ALA A 63 -3.40 0.95 8.61
N ASP A 64 -2.24 0.35 8.92
CA ASP A 64 -1.62 0.39 10.24
C ASP A 64 -0.64 1.56 10.40
N SER A 65 -0.34 2.33 9.35
CA SER A 65 0.65 3.42 9.39
C SER A 65 0.13 4.73 9.99
N GLY A 66 -1.15 4.78 10.39
CA GLY A 66 -1.80 5.97 10.91
C GLY A 66 -2.81 5.65 12.01
N GLU A 67 -3.64 6.63 12.33
CA GLU A 67 -4.70 6.48 13.33
C GLU A 67 -5.82 5.58 12.81
N LYS A 68 -6.45 4.86 13.74
CA LYS A 68 -7.60 3.99 13.46
C LYS A 68 -8.81 4.50 14.23
N MET A 69 -9.89 4.73 13.53
CA MET A 69 -11.16 5.08 14.16
C MET A 69 -11.73 3.87 14.91
N ASP A 70 -12.03 4.05 16.20
CA ASP A 70 -12.80 3.09 16.97
C ASP A 70 -14.30 3.44 16.90
N LEU A 71 -15.06 2.59 16.20
CA LEU A 71 -16.52 2.71 16.06
C LEU A 71 -17.28 1.82 17.06
N SER A 72 -16.60 1.29 18.09
CA SER A 72 -17.18 0.39 19.10
C SER A 72 -18.31 1.03 19.90
N SER A 73 -18.30 2.37 20.06
CA SER A 73 -19.33 3.13 20.76
C SER A 73 -20.66 3.20 20.00
N ILE A 74 -20.65 2.97 18.69
CA ILE A 74 -21.85 2.97 17.83
C ILE A 74 -22.45 1.56 17.84
N ARG A 75 -23.65 1.44 18.43
CA ARG A 75 -24.40 0.18 18.49
C ARG A 75 -24.82 -0.28 17.09
N GLY A 76 -24.69 -1.56 16.80
CA GLY A 76 -25.11 -2.19 15.54
C GLY A 76 -23.95 -2.57 14.61
N ILE A 77 -24.30 -3.06 13.42
CA ILE A 77 -23.35 -3.40 12.35
C ILE A 77 -23.03 -2.13 11.58
N LYS A 78 -21.76 -1.77 11.49
CA LYS A 78 -21.29 -0.64 10.70
C LYS A 78 -21.02 -1.15 9.29
N VAL A 79 -21.60 -0.46 8.30
CA VAL A 79 -21.43 -0.76 6.88
C VAL A 79 -20.84 0.48 6.22
N ASP A 80 -19.97 0.26 5.25
CA ASP A 80 -19.36 1.32 4.47
C ASP A 80 -19.51 1.01 2.97
N LYS A 81 -19.49 2.04 2.13
CA LYS A 81 -19.57 1.92 0.68
C LYS A 81 -18.43 2.70 0.05
N HIS A 82 -17.69 2.03 -0.82
CA HIS A 82 -16.63 2.64 -1.64
C HIS A 82 -16.94 2.49 -3.12
N SER A 83 -16.63 3.52 -3.92
CA SER A 83 -16.64 3.47 -5.38
C SER A 83 -15.23 3.63 -5.90
N THR A 84 -14.83 2.82 -6.87
CA THR A 84 -13.54 2.93 -7.55
C THR A 84 -13.48 4.12 -8.52
N GLY A 85 -14.63 4.72 -8.85
CA GLY A 85 -14.77 5.84 -9.78
C GLY A 85 -15.74 5.56 -10.93
N GLY A 86 -16.40 6.61 -11.42
CA GLY A 86 -17.34 6.55 -12.54
C GLY A 86 -17.92 7.94 -12.86
N VAL A 87 -18.07 8.28 -14.14
CA VAL A 87 -18.71 9.54 -14.56
C VAL A 87 -20.22 9.40 -14.39
N GLY A 88 -20.82 10.26 -13.58
CA GLY A 88 -22.24 10.17 -13.24
C GLY A 88 -22.55 9.18 -12.10
N ASP A 89 -21.55 8.72 -11.34
CA ASP A 89 -21.78 7.96 -10.12
C ASP A 89 -22.42 8.87 -9.06
N LYS A 90 -23.71 8.64 -8.79
CA LYS A 90 -24.53 9.39 -7.82
C LYS A 90 -24.76 8.61 -6.52
N THR A 91 -24.01 7.52 -6.32
CA THR A 91 -24.16 6.66 -5.14
C THR A 91 -23.02 6.89 -4.16
N THR A 92 -23.33 7.11 -2.89
CA THR A 92 -22.38 7.06 -1.77
C THR A 92 -23.11 6.49 -0.57
#